data_AF-H3ALR0-F1
#
_entry.id   AF-H3ALR0-F1
#
_cell.length_a   1.000
_cell.length_b   1.000
_cell.length_c   1.000
_cell.angle_alpha   90.00
_cell.angle_beta   90.00
_cell.angle_gamma   90.00
#
_symmetry.space_group_name_H-M   'P 1'
#
loop_
_entity.id
_entity.type
_entity.pdbx_description
1 polymer ?
#
loop_
_entity_poly.entity_id
_entity_poly.type
_entity_poly.pdbx_seq_one_letter_code
_entity_poly.pdbx_strand_id
1 'polypeptide(L)'
;KLTMSYTGILASNSQVSKEAREFYELKQRAAEYYRTNEIPQRIEEVLNSMFYEKPDDIYGYLVNYFSKFLKAPIISRLVGRKELDGKGQLTVGAEVFCIIKNKEKCVSSGIISGQLENNALPESREANDEARKESVNVALDWINESLSSLFKGLTPDNQHEADKLLSEFFTRKGEEIKMKNEQEKSLAMLSPAVPVPLLPAIGQPKEKKGSGRGKKSTTPEKKIPPEEPPEPAIQGCTAIGAVSLAVAKTAAKLKKIPLYFYIASLKHQEPSNFSMPWPMVTLMDCGKSSPGKLNLMKEVIVVPKPGLKLKQVMYPPTLVYQ
;
A
#
# COMPACT_ATOMS: atom_id res chain seq x y z
N LYS A 1 25.62 78.90 -35.69
CA LYS A 1 24.98 78.31 -34.49
C LYS A 1 25.07 76.79 -34.62
N LEU A 2 26.12 76.18 -34.04
CA LEU A 2 26.24 74.72 -33.91
C LEU A 2 26.02 74.38 -32.44
N THR A 3 24.92 73.71 -32.14
CA THR A 3 24.64 73.09 -30.84
C THR A 3 24.73 71.58 -31.05
N MET A 4 25.86 70.97 -30.69
CA MET A 4 25.97 69.51 -30.59
C MET A 4 25.39 69.05 -29.25
N SER A 5 24.33 68.23 -29.34
CA SER A 5 23.68 67.58 -28.20
C SER A 5 24.54 66.42 -27.69
N TYR A 6 25.07 66.55 -26.48
CA TYR A 6 25.67 65.46 -25.70
C TYR A 6 24.55 64.60 -25.08
N THR A 7 24.00 63.67 -25.84
CA THR A 7 22.95 62.75 -25.34
C THR A 7 23.20 61.30 -25.78
N GLY A 8 24.46 60.85 -25.73
CA GLY A 8 24.85 59.51 -26.19
C GLY A 8 25.56 58.60 -25.18
N ILE A 9 25.97 59.09 -24.00
CA ILE A 9 26.89 58.34 -23.11
C ILE A 9 26.19 57.79 -21.84
N LEU A 10 24.95 58.19 -21.54
CA LEU A 10 24.30 57.82 -20.27
C LEU A 10 23.54 56.48 -20.28
N ALA A 11 23.27 55.88 -21.45
CA ALA A 11 22.46 54.66 -21.52
C ALA A 11 23.24 53.37 -21.14
N SER A 12 24.51 53.25 -21.53
CA SER A 12 25.34 52.06 -21.27
C SER A 12 25.80 51.92 -19.81
N ASN A 13 26.05 53.04 -19.11
CA ASN A 13 26.40 53.03 -17.69
C ASN A 13 25.25 52.58 -16.78
N SER A 14 23.99 52.76 -17.23
CA SER A 14 22.82 52.41 -16.44
C SER A 14 22.58 50.90 -16.35
N GLN A 15 22.86 50.15 -17.43
CA GLN A 15 22.81 48.69 -17.47
C GLN A 15 23.90 48.11 -16.57
N VAL A 16 25.17 48.49 -16.80
CA VAL A 16 26.31 48.00 -16.01
C VAL A 16 26.12 48.22 -14.50
N SER A 17 25.45 49.31 -14.09
CA SER A 17 25.11 49.54 -12.68
C SER A 17 24.01 48.62 -12.12
N LYS A 18 23.04 48.21 -12.96
CA LYS A 18 21.99 47.26 -12.59
C LYS A 18 22.55 45.86 -12.46
N GLU A 19 23.34 45.39 -13.43
CA GLU A 19 23.98 44.07 -13.35
C GLU A 19 24.96 43.99 -12.16
N ALA A 20 25.71 45.06 -11.87
CA ALA A 20 26.58 45.12 -10.69
C ALA A 20 25.79 45.08 -9.38
N ARG A 21 24.62 45.73 -9.34
CA ARG A 21 23.72 45.72 -8.18
C ARG A 21 23.10 44.34 -7.96
N GLU A 22 22.61 43.70 -9.02
CA GLU A 22 22.08 42.34 -8.99
C GLU A 22 23.14 41.32 -8.55
N PHE A 23 24.38 41.46 -9.03
CA PHE A 23 25.50 40.63 -8.60
C PHE A 23 25.82 40.82 -7.11
N TYR A 24 25.80 42.05 -6.61
CA TYR A 24 26.02 42.35 -5.20
C TYR A 24 24.89 41.78 -4.33
N GLU A 25 23.63 41.93 -4.74
CA GLU A 25 22.48 41.32 -4.07
C GLU A 25 22.56 39.79 -4.08
N LEU A 26 22.96 39.17 -5.19
CA LEU A 26 23.16 37.72 -5.28
C LEU A 26 24.25 37.26 -4.31
N LYS A 27 25.36 38.00 -4.21
CA LYS A 27 26.45 37.72 -3.27
C LYS A 27 25.98 37.82 -1.82
N GLN A 28 25.17 38.83 -1.49
CA GLN A 28 24.58 38.97 -0.15
C GLN A 28 23.64 37.81 0.17
N ARG A 29 22.73 37.46 -0.75
CA ARG A 29 21.82 36.31 -0.58
C ARG A 29 22.59 34.99 -0.41
N ALA A 30 23.65 34.77 -1.19
CA ALA A 30 24.49 33.58 -1.06
C ALA A 30 25.21 33.53 0.30
N ALA A 31 25.78 34.66 0.75
CA ALA A 31 26.43 34.75 2.05
C ALA A 31 25.45 34.50 3.21
N GLU A 32 24.24 35.09 3.13
CA GLU A 32 23.17 34.85 4.09
C GLU A 32 22.71 33.39 4.10
N TYR A 33 22.57 32.77 2.93
CA TYR A 33 22.20 31.36 2.80
C TYR A 33 23.22 30.44 3.49
N TYR A 34 24.51 30.61 3.21
CA TYR A 34 25.54 29.77 3.84
C TYR A 34 25.65 30.02 5.35
N ARG A 35 25.52 31.29 5.78
CA ARG A 35 25.54 31.66 7.20
C ARG A 35 24.36 31.06 7.97
N THR A 36 23.16 31.10 7.38
CA THR A 36 21.93 30.56 7.99
C THR A 36 21.98 29.03 8.13
N ASN A 37 22.67 28.34 7.22
CA ASN A 37 22.86 26.89 7.27
C ASN A 37 24.16 26.47 8.00
N GLU A 38 24.86 27.40 8.66
CA GLU A 38 26.11 27.17 9.40
C GLU A 38 27.25 26.52 8.58
N ILE A 39 27.20 26.60 7.25
CA ILE A 39 28.12 25.87 6.37
C ILE A 39 29.60 26.25 6.64
N PRO A 40 29.97 27.54 6.78
CA PRO A 40 31.36 27.92 7.02
C PRO A 40 31.90 27.36 8.34
N GLN A 41 31.12 27.46 9.43
CA GLN A 41 31.53 26.94 10.73
C GLN A 41 31.76 25.43 10.69
N ARG A 42 30.83 24.68 10.07
CA ARG A 42 30.95 23.21 9.97
C ARG A 42 32.14 22.77 9.12
N ILE A 43 32.47 23.51 8.05
CA ILE A 43 33.64 23.24 7.23
C ILE A 43 34.93 23.51 8.01
N GLU A 44 35.01 24.60 8.76
CA GLU A 44 36.18 24.92 9.58
C GLU A 44 36.40 23.87 10.68
N GLU A 45 35.33 23.47 11.39
CA GLU A 45 35.37 22.42 12.41
C GLU A 45 35.88 21.08 11.86
N VAL A 46 35.39 20.66 10.70
CA VAL A 46 35.80 19.37 10.11
C VAL A 46 37.23 19.41 9.60
N LEU A 47 37.67 20.53 9.02
CA LEU A 47 39.05 20.69 8.55
C LEU A 47 40.04 20.69 9.72
N ASN A 48 39.71 21.38 10.81
CA ASN A 48 40.53 21.42 12.01
C ASN A 48 40.64 20.04 12.66
N SER A 49 39.52 19.34 12.88
CA SER A 49 39.56 17.97 13.45
C SER A 49 40.33 16.99 12.56
N MET A 50 40.08 17.01 11.25
CA MET A 50 40.74 16.14 10.27
C MET A 50 42.25 16.34 10.20
N PHE A 51 42.75 17.56 10.40
CA PHE A 51 44.20 17.84 10.42
C PHE A 51 44.92 17.14 11.58
N TYR A 52 44.27 17.05 12.75
CA TYR A 52 44.83 16.36 13.92
C TYR A 52 44.65 14.84 13.83
N GLU A 53 43.47 14.36 13.40
CA GLU A 53 43.16 12.93 13.34
C GLU A 53 43.87 12.20 12.19
N LYS A 54 44.19 12.90 11.10
CA LYS A 54 44.88 12.36 9.90
C LYS A 54 44.31 11.01 9.44
N PRO A 55 43.02 10.94 9.11
CA PRO A 55 42.39 9.69 8.66
C PRO A 55 42.98 9.22 7.33
N ASP A 56 43.06 7.89 7.14
CA ASP A 56 43.52 7.28 5.88
C ASP A 56 42.59 7.62 4.69
N ASP A 57 41.27 7.65 4.94
CA ASP A 57 40.25 8.07 3.97
C ASP A 57 39.64 9.41 4.37
N ILE A 58 40.22 10.47 3.82
CA ILE A 58 39.79 11.87 4.00
C ILE A 58 38.33 12.07 3.61
N TYR A 59 37.90 11.53 2.46
CA TYR A 59 36.55 11.77 1.95
C TYR A 59 35.51 10.94 2.71
N GLY A 60 35.85 9.72 3.10
CA GLY A 60 35.03 8.91 4.00
C GLY A 60 34.79 9.60 5.34
N TYR A 61 35.83 10.22 5.91
CA TYR A 61 35.72 11.01 7.13
C TYR A 61 34.75 12.19 6.97
N LEU A 62 34.89 12.98 5.90
CA LEU A 62 33.97 14.09 5.60
C LEU A 62 32.53 13.62 5.46
N VAL A 63 32.29 12.52 4.73
CA VAL A 63 30.94 11.96 4.56
C VAL A 63 30.34 11.54 5.90
N ASN A 64 31.12 10.91 6.79
CA ASN A 64 30.65 10.50 8.11
C ASN A 64 30.37 11.70 9.01
N TYR A 65 31.20 12.74 8.96
CA TYR A 65 30.98 13.99 9.67
C TYR A 65 29.67 14.67 9.26
N PHE A 66 29.51 14.95 7.95
CA PHE A 66 28.31 15.60 7.45
C PHE A 66 27.06 14.73 7.56
N SER A 67 27.20 13.40 7.63
CA SER A 67 26.07 12.50 7.82
C SER A 67 25.30 12.76 9.12
N LYS A 68 25.94 13.36 10.14
CA LYS A 68 25.31 13.70 11.43
C LYS A 68 24.33 14.87 11.33
N PHE A 69 24.49 15.74 10.33
CA PHE A 69 23.68 16.94 10.14
C PHE A 69 22.61 16.78 9.05
N LEU A 70 22.48 15.57 8.51
CA LEU A 70 21.49 15.30 7.47
C LEU A 70 20.08 15.37 8.04
N LYS A 71 19.17 15.97 7.26
CA LYS A 71 17.73 15.90 7.55
C LYS A 71 17.26 14.45 7.51
N ALA A 72 16.28 14.14 8.35
CA ALA A 72 15.62 12.84 8.35
C ALA A 72 15.03 12.54 6.96
N PRO A 73 15.03 11.26 6.53
CA PRO A 73 14.34 10.85 5.32
C PRO A 73 12.85 11.18 5.38
N ILE A 74 12.32 11.73 4.29
CA ILE A 74 10.89 12.01 4.13
C ILE A 74 10.33 11.31 2.90
N ILE A 75 9.05 10.95 2.94
CA ILE A 75 8.35 10.38 1.79
C ILE A 75 8.11 11.49 0.75
N SER A 76 8.52 11.26 -0.50
CA SER A 76 8.31 12.21 -1.60
C SER A 76 7.02 11.95 -2.36
N ARG A 77 6.76 10.67 -2.65
CA ARG A 77 5.54 10.18 -3.32
C ARG A 77 5.36 8.67 -3.11
N LEU A 78 4.15 8.22 -3.39
CA LEU A 78 3.80 6.80 -3.50
C LEU A 78 3.50 6.48 -4.97
N VAL A 79 3.83 5.26 -5.40
CA VAL A 79 3.53 4.78 -6.76
C VAL A 79 2.87 3.41 -6.69
N GLY A 80 1.67 3.30 -7.27
CA GLY A 80 0.95 2.06 -7.42
C GLY A 80 1.42 1.28 -8.65
N ARG A 81 1.55 -0.04 -8.53
CA ARG A 81 1.85 -0.96 -9.64
C ARG A 81 0.81 -2.08 -9.72
N LYS A 82 0.49 -2.47 -10.96
CA LYS A 82 -0.30 -3.68 -11.23
C LYS A 82 0.61 -4.89 -11.11
N GLU A 83 0.21 -5.85 -10.31
CA GLU A 83 0.95 -7.10 -10.09
C GLU A 83 0.03 -8.31 -10.20
N LEU A 84 0.60 -9.50 -10.27
CA LEU A 84 -0.14 -10.76 -10.29
C LEU A 84 0.17 -11.53 -9.00
N ASP A 85 -0.86 -12.10 -8.39
CA ASP A 85 -0.70 -12.96 -7.22
C ASP A 85 -0.23 -14.38 -7.61
N GLY A 86 -0.05 -15.25 -6.60
CA GLY A 86 0.37 -16.64 -6.82
C GLY A 86 -0.63 -17.50 -7.61
N LYS A 87 -1.84 -17.00 -7.87
CA LYS A 87 -2.89 -17.64 -8.67
C LYS A 87 -3.03 -17.00 -10.06
N GLY A 88 -2.19 -16.03 -10.39
CA GLY A 88 -2.26 -15.27 -11.64
C GLY A 88 -3.38 -14.22 -11.67
N GLN A 89 -3.92 -13.84 -10.52
CA GLN A 89 -4.97 -12.82 -10.41
C GLN A 89 -4.37 -11.44 -10.22
N LEU A 90 -5.02 -10.43 -10.82
CA LEU A 90 -4.57 -9.05 -10.74
C LEU A 90 -4.66 -8.51 -9.31
N THR A 91 -3.57 -7.94 -8.82
CA THR A 91 -3.47 -7.27 -7.53
C THR A 91 -2.68 -5.96 -7.66
N VAL A 92 -2.58 -5.22 -6.54
CA VAL A 92 -1.88 -3.94 -6.46
C VAL A 92 -0.67 -4.03 -5.55
N GLY A 93 0.45 -3.47 -6.01
CA GLY A 93 1.64 -3.19 -5.23
C GLY A 93 1.79 -1.69 -5.02
N ALA A 94 2.34 -1.27 -3.89
CA ALA A 94 2.69 0.11 -3.58
C ALA A 94 4.21 0.25 -3.41
N GLU A 95 4.80 1.23 -4.07
CA GLU A 95 6.19 1.62 -3.90
C GLU A 95 6.31 2.95 -3.19
N VAL A 96 7.28 3.03 -2.27
CA VAL A 96 7.54 4.25 -1.49
C VAL A 96 8.83 4.89 -1.98
N PHE A 97 8.72 6.13 -2.41
CA PHE A 97 9.86 6.98 -2.74
C PHE A 97 10.15 7.92 -1.57
N CYS A 98 11.41 8.02 -1.18
CA CYS A 98 11.86 8.93 -0.13
C CYS A 98 12.99 9.84 -0.61
N ILE A 99 13.03 11.05 -0.07
CA ILE A 99 14.18 11.95 -0.20
C ILE A 99 15.20 11.58 0.87
N ILE A 100 16.31 10.98 0.46
CA ILE A 100 17.42 10.57 1.32
C ILE A 100 18.68 11.29 0.84
N LYS A 101 19.34 12.04 1.72
CA LYS A 101 20.53 12.85 1.35
C LYS A 101 20.26 13.78 0.15
N ASN A 102 19.11 14.47 0.18
CA ASN A 102 18.63 15.36 -0.88
C ASN A 102 18.46 14.68 -2.26
N LYS A 103 18.33 13.35 -2.30
CA LYS A 103 18.05 12.60 -3.53
C LYS A 103 16.84 11.72 -3.33
N GLU A 104 15.94 11.74 -4.30
CA GLU A 104 14.81 10.82 -4.31
C GLU A 104 15.28 9.41 -4.66
N LYS A 105 14.79 8.41 -3.91
CA LYS A 105 15.09 7.00 -4.12
C LYS A 105 13.84 6.16 -3.86
N CYS A 106 13.61 5.14 -4.69
CA CYS A 106 12.67 4.07 -4.36
C CYS A 106 13.29 3.21 -3.25
N VAL A 107 12.62 3.15 -2.09
CA VAL A 107 13.16 2.47 -0.91
C VAL A 107 12.65 1.05 -0.84
N SER A 108 11.34 0.84 -0.97
CA SER A 108 10.73 -0.49 -0.88
C SER A 108 9.36 -0.56 -1.54
N SER A 109 8.89 -1.79 -1.74
CA SER A 109 7.55 -2.11 -2.23
C SER A 109 6.79 -3.03 -1.27
N GLY A 110 5.47 -2.87 -1.23
CA GLY A 110 4.52 -3.69 -0.47
C GLY A 110 3.42 -4.18 -1.40
N ILE A 111 3.12 -5.48 -1.35
CA ILE A 111 2.11 -6.12 -2.20
C ILE A 111 1.18 -6.89 -1.26
N ILE A 112 -0.12 -6.71 -1.44
CA ILE A 112 -1.15 -7.43 -0.69
C ILE A 112 -2.08 -8.06 -1.71
N SER A 113 -2.32 -9.37 -1.58
CA SER A 113 -3.29 -10.09 -2.40
C SER A 113 -4.68 -9.95 -1.79
N GLY A 114 -5.68 -9.58 -2.58
CA GLY A 114 -7.07 -9.57 -2.14
C GLY A 114 -7.61 -11.00 -2.05
N GLN A 115 -8.22 -11.36 -0.91
CA GLN A 115 -8.96 -12.62 -0.79
C GLN A 115 -10.38 -12.44 -1.34
N LEU A 116 -10.56 -12.62 -2.65
CA LEU A 116 -11.87 -12.95 -3.18
C LEU A 116 -11.91 -14.47 -3.36
N GLU A 117 -12.80 -15.16 -2.64
CA GLU A 117 -12.84 -16.62 -2.66
C GLU A 117 -13.11 -17.18 -4.06
N ASN A 118 -12.25 -18.08 -4.52
CA ASN A 118 -12.27 -18.68 -5.86
C ASN A 118 -13.28 -19.82 -6.05
N ASN A 119 -14.24 -20.01 -5.13
CA ASN A 119 -15.20 -21.11 -5.21
C ASN A 119 -16.38 -20.84 -6.17
N ALA A 120 -16.22 -19.87 -7.07
CA ALA A 120 -17.28 -19.37 -7.93
C ALA A 120 -17.41 -20.22 -9.20
N LEU A 121 -18.65 -20.42 -9.68
CA LEU A 121 -18.93 -21.13 -10.95
C LEU A 121 -18.23 -20.44 -12.14
N PRO A 122 -17.94 -21.16 -13.25
CA PRO A 122 -17.26 -20.60 -14.42
C PRO A 122 -17.88 -19.31 -14.95
N GLU A 123 -19.21 -19.22 -14.94
CA GLU A 123 -19.98 -18.05 -15.43
C GLU A 123 -19.78 -16.79 -14.58
N SER A 124 -19.45 -16.94 -13.30
CA SER A 124 -19.16 -15.81 -12.41
C SER A 124 -17.68 -15.38 -12.45
N ARG A 125 -16.81 -16.13 -13.13
CA ARG A 125 -15.37 -15.87 -13.15
C ARG A 125 -15.03 -14.60 -13.94
N GLU A 126 -15.63 -14.43 -15.12
CA GLU A 126 -15.38 -13.24 -15.97
C GLU A 126 -15.87 -11.95 -15.28
N ALA A 127 -17.07 -11.99 -14.69
CA ALA A 127 -17.61 -10.88 -13.93
C ALA A 127 -16.73 -10.55 -12.70
N ASN A 128 -16.24 -11.58 -12.00
CA ASN A 128 -15.31 -11.40 -10.87
C ASN A 128 -13.96 -10.83 -11.31
N ASP A 129 -13.44 -11.23 -12.47
CA ASP A 129 -12.17 -10.74 -12.99
C ASP A 129 -12.27 -9.26 -13.41
N GLU A 130 -13.38 -8.84 -14.04
CA GLU A 130 -13.60 -7.43 -14.37
C GLU A 130 -13.84 -6.58 -13.11
N ALA A 131 -14.61 -7.07 -12.14
CA ALA A 131 -14.79 -6.40 -10.85
C ALA A 131 -13.46 -6.26 -10.08
N ARG A 132 -12.58 -7.27 -10.14
CA ARG A 132 -11.24 -7.22 -9.55
C ARG A 132 -10.38 -6.17 -10.25
N LYS A 133 -10.41 -6.14 -11.59
CA LYS A 133 -9.67 -5.17 -12.40
C LYS A 133 -10.09 -3.75 -12.09
N GLU A 134 -11.39 -3.50 -11.94
CA GLU A 134 -11.92 -2.21 -11.53
C GLU A 134 -11.43 -1.83 -10.13
N SER A 135 -11.54 -2.75 -9.15
CA SER A 135 -11.01 -2.52 -7.81
C SER A 135 -9.51 -2.23 -7.78
N VAL A 136 -8.72 -2.85 -8.68
CA VAL A 136 -7.28 -2.57 -8.80
C VAL A 136 -7.04 -1.20 -9.42
N ASN A 137 -7.81 -0.77 -10.42
CA ASN A 137 -7.70 0.58 -10.98
C ASN A 137 -7.99 1.64 -9.92
N VAL A 138 -9.10 1.48 -9.17
CA VAL A 138 -9.44 2.37 -8.04
C VAL A 138 -8.31 2.39 -7.00
N ALA A 139 -7.73 1.24 -6.67
CA ALA A 139 -6.59 1.15 -5.76
C ALA A 139 -5.37 1.96 -6.26
N LEU A 140 -5.07 1.90 -7.55
CA LEU A 140 -3.95 2.63 -8.15
C LEU A 140 -4.17 4.14 -8.10
N ASP A 141 -5.38 4.60 -8.38
CA ASP A 141 -5.73 6.02 -8.31
C ASP A 141 -5.60 6.54 -6.88
N TRP A 142 -6.05 5.74 -5.89
CA TRP A 142 -5.85 6.07 -4.49
C TRP A 142 -4.37 6.20 -4.14
N ILE A 143 -3.53 5.25 -4.57
CA ILE A 143 -2.08 5.28 -4.27
C ILE A 143 -1.40 6.48 -4.94
N ASN A 144 -1.61 6.66 -6.25
CA ASN A 144 -0.88 7.63 -7.06
C ASN A 144 -1.30 9.08 -6.77
N GLU A 145 -2.55 9.31 -6.37
CA GLU A 145 -3.09 10.66 -6.17
C GLU A 145 -3.32 10.96 -4.68
N SER A 146 -4.36 10.36 -4.10
CA SER A 146 -4.86 10.73 -2.77
C SER A 146 -3.87 10.38 -1.65
N LEU A 147 -3.36 9.15 -1.63
CA LEU A 147 -2.40 8.69 -0.63
C LEU A 147 -1.02 9.32 -0.87
N SER A 148 -0.59 9.47 -2.13
CA SER A 148 0.68 10.12 -2.45
C SER A 148 0.75 11.55 -1.93
N SER A 149 -0.34 12.32 -2.07
CA SER A 149 -0.44 13.67 -1.51
C SER A 149 -0.51 13.69 0.01
N LEU A 150 -1.26 12.77 0.62
CA LEU A 150 -1.39 12.65 2.08
C LEU A 150 -0.05 12.32 2.78
N PHE A 151 0.77 11.46 2.16
CA PHE A 151 2.03 11.00 2.74
C PHE A 151 3.23 11.89 2.42
N LYS A 152 3.07 12.87 1.52
CA LYS A 152 4.17 13.73 1.08
C LYS A 152 4.71 14.57 2.24
N GLY A 153 6.02 14.46 2.48
CA GLY A 153 6.71 15.18 3.54
C GLY A 153 6.69 14.49 4.91
N LEU A 154 5.97 13.38 5.06
CA LEU A 154 5.97 12.61 6.31
C LEU A 154 7.25 11.78 6.46
N THR A 155 7.64 11.56 7.71
CA THR A 155 8.72 10.62 8.03
C THR A 155 8.16 9.19 8.09
N PRO A 156 8.85 8.19 7.51
CA PRO A 156 8.37 6.81 7.52
C PRO A 156 8.56 6.11 8.87
N ASP A 157 9.20 6.76 9.86
CA ASP A 157 9.59 6.12 11.12
C ASP A 157 8.41 5.88 12.10
N ASN A 158 7.27 6.53 11.88
CA ASN A 158 6.08 6.46 12.75
C ASN A 158 4.94 5.66 12.09
N GLN A 159 4.98 4.34 12.24
CA GLN A 159 3.95 3.47 11.64
C GLN A 159 2.54 3.75 12.19
N HIS A 160 2.39 4.07 13.48
CA HIS A 160 1.07 4.32 14.08
C HIS A 160 0.37 5.53 13.47
N GLU A 161 1.11 6.60 13.20
CA GLU A 161 0.58 7.79 12.54
C GLU A 161 0.23 7.50 11.07
N ALA A 162 1.09 6.77 10.36
CA ALA A 162 0.81 6.31 9.00
C ALA A 162 -0.48 5.49 8.92
N ASP A 163 -0.65 4.50 9.81
CA ASP A 163 -1.82 3.64 9.83
C ASP A 163 -3.09 4.40 10.28
N LYS A 164 -2.95 5.38 11.18
CA LYS A 164 -4.05 6.27 11.56
C LYS A 164 -4.54 7.10 10.36
N LEU A 165 -3.63 7.72 9.62
CA LEU A 165 -3.96 8.49 8.41
C LEU A 165 -4.63 7.61 7.35
N LEU A 166 -4.14 6.38 7.17
CA LEU A 166 -4.75 5.40 6.27
C LEU A 166 -6.15 4.99 6.74
N SER A 167 -6.34 4.77 8.04
CA SER A 167 -7.65 4.43 8.61
C SER A 167 -8.64 5.57 8.43
N GLU A 168 -8.26 6.81 8.71
CA GLU A 168 -9.10 8.00 8.51
C GLU A 168 -9.47 8.18 7.04
N PHE A 169 -8.51 7.97 6.13
CA PHE A 169 -8.75 7.99 4.70
C PHE A 169 -9.74 6.89 4.26
N PHE A 170 -9.56 5.67 4.75
CA PHE A 170 -10.43 4.54 4.41
C PHE A 170 -11.87 4.74 4.90
N THR A 171 -12.06 5.22 6.13
CA THR A 171 -13.39 5.55 6.67
C THR A 171 -14.07 6.61 5.83
N ARG A 172 -13.37 7.70 5.49
CA ARG A 172 -13.90 8.78 4.64
C ARG A 172 -14.33 8.24 3.27
N LYS A 173 -13.51 7.40 2.63
CA LYS A 173 -13.85 6.80 1.33
C LYS A 173 -15.05 5.85 1.42
N GLY A 174 -15.17 5.10 2.51
CA GLY A 174 -16.35 4.27 2.77
C GLY A 174 -17.64 5.08 2.87
N GLU A 175 -17.60 6.24 3.54
CA GLU A 175 -18.74 7.16 3.62
C GLU A 175 -19.08 7.78 2.27
N GLU A 176 -18.08 8.23 1.49
CA GLU A 176 -18.29 8.76 0.14
C GLU A 176 -18.98 7.74 -0.79
N ILE A 177 -18.59 6.46 -0.71
CA ILE A 177 -19.20 5.39 -1.52
C ILE A 177 -20.63 5.11 -1.06
N LYS A 178 -20.90 5.11 0.25
CA LYS A 178 -22.28 4.96 0.77
C LYS A 178 -23.19 6.08 0.27
N MET A 179 -22.73 7.32 0.35
CA MET A 179 -23.46 8.49 -0.14
C MET A 179 -23.73 8.42 -1.65
N LYS A 180 -22.75 8.01 -2.46
CA LYS A 180 -22.94 7.78 -3.90
C LYS A 180 -23.97 6.71 -4.19
N ASN A 181 -23.91 5.57 -3.49
CA ASN A 181 -24.86 4.47 -3.66
C ASN A 181 -26.29 4.89 -3.25
N GLU A 182 -26.44 5.70 -2.21
CA GLU A 182 -27.74 6.26 -1.80
C GLU A 182 -28.28 7.27 -2.81
N GLN A 183 -27.41 8.11 -3.37
CA GLN A 183 -27.76 9.08 -4.40
C GLN A 183 -28.18 8.40 -5.71
N GLU A 184 -27.45 7.37 -6.13
CA GLU A 184 -27.82 6.56 -7.30
C GLU A 184 -29.15 5.81 -7.10
N LYS A 185 -29.39 5.25 -5.91
CA LYS A 185 -30.70 4.67 -5.57
C LYS A 185 -31.82 5.71 -5.63
N SER A 186 -31.57 6.92 -5.13
CA SER A 186 -32.56 8.00 -5.19
C SER A 186 -32.85 8.47 -6.62
N LEU A 187 -31.84 8.52 -7.50
CA LEU A 187 -32.01 8.84 -8.93
C LEU A 187 -32.72 7.71 -9.69
N ALA A 188 -32.43 6.45 -9.37
CA ALA A 188 -33.10 5.30 -9.99
C ALA A 188 -34.60 5.25 -9.65
N MET A 189 -35.00 5.69 -8.45
CA MET A 189 -36.40 5.83 -8.06
C MET A 189 -37.15 6.98 -8.76
N LEU A 190 -36.43 7.90 -9.39
CA LEU A 190 -36.99 9.04 -10.16
C LEU A 190 -37.08 8.76 -11.67
N SER A 191 -36.71 7.57 -12.13
CA SER A 191 -36.82 7.16 -13.54
C SER A 191 -38.24 6.64 -13.85
N PRO A 192 -38.93 7.08 -14.93
CA PRO A 192 -40.28 6.62 -15.23
C PRO A 192 -40.27 5.13 -15.61
N ALA A 193 -41.15 4.35 -14.97
CA ALA A 193 -41.37 2.96 -15.29
C ALA A 193 -41.88 2.80 -16.73
N VAL A 194 -41.09 2.15 -17.57
CA VAL A 194 -41.55 1.70 -18.90
C VAL A 194 -42.49 0.52 -18.69
N PRO A 195 -43.74 0.53 -19.20
CA PRO A 195 -44.66 -0.60 -19.06
C PRO A 195 -44.16 -1.77 -19.91
N VAL A 196 -43.91 -2.92 -19.28
CA VAL A 196 -43.66 -4.18 -19.99
C VAL A 196 -44.99 -4.71 -20.55
N PRO A 197 -45.08 -5.09 -21.83
CA PRO A 197 -46.31 -5.65 -22.40
C PRO A 197 -46.65 -7.01 -21.78
N LEU A 198 -47.92 -7.17 -21.36
CA LEU A 198 -48.54 -8.43 -21.00
C LEU A 198 -48.71 -9.33 -22.23
N LEU A 199 -48.28 -10.60 -22.11
CA LEU A 199 -48.62 -11.70 -23.03
C LEU A 199 -49.14 -12.90 -22.22
N PRO A 200 -49.97 -13.78 -22.81
CA PRO A 200 -51.23 -14.22 -22.21
C PRO A 200 -51.14 -15.52 -21.41
N ALA A 201 -52.13 -15.68 -20.53
CA ALA A 201 -52.39 -16.87 -19.72
C ALA A 201 -52.66 -18.12 -20.57
N ILE A 202 -52.03 -19.24 -20.23
CA ILE A 202 -52.43 -20.58 -20.65
C ILE A 202 -52.53 -21.50 -19.41
N GLY A 203 -53.78 -21.75 -19.01
CA GLY A 203 -54.33 -23.06 -18.65
C GLY A 203 -53.69 -23.89 -17.52
N GLN A 204 -54.30 -23.87 -16.34
CA GLN A 204 -54.30 -25.00 -15.41
C GLN A 204 -55.10 -26.19 -15.98
N PRO A 205 -54.78 -27.43 -15.57
CA PRO A 205 -55.86 -28.33 -15.16
C PRO A 205 -55.61 -29.03 -13.81
N LYS A 206 -56.50 -28.71 -12.87
CA LYS A 206 -57.26 -29.53 -11.91
C LYS A 206 -56.61 -30.73 -11.17
N GLU A 207 -56.78 -30.65 -9.86
CA GLU A 207 -56.60 -31.67 -8.80
C GLU A 207 -57.34 -33.01 -9.03
N LYS A 208 -56.76 -34.08 -8.46
CA LYS A 208 -57.51 -35.18 -7.82
C LYS A 208 -56.77 -35.70 -6.57
N LYS A 209 -57.49 -35.71 -5.45
CA LYS A 209 -57.15 -36.25 -4.12
C LYS A 209 -56.89 -37.76 -4.13
N GLY A 210 -56.02 -38.23 -3.21
CA GLY A 210 -56.12 -39.61 -2.70
C GLY A 210 -54.93 -40.19 -1.94
N SER A 211 -54.81 -39.86 -0.65
CA SER A 211 -54.49 -40.78 0.49
C SER A 211 -53.31 -41.78 0.41
N GLY A 212 -52.30 -41.60 1.29
CA GLY A 212 -51.37 -42.66 1.69
C GLY A 212 -50.45 -42.25 2.85
N ARG A 213 -50.80 -42.68 4.06
CA ARG A 213 -50.16 -42.36 5.36
C ARG A 213 -48.94 -43.26 5.59
N GLY A 214 -47.77 -42.69 5.87
CA GLY A 214 -46.56 -43.44 6.25
C GLY A 214 -45.61 -42.62 7.12
N LYS A 215 -45.70 -42.80 8.45
CA LYS A 215 -44.78 -42.24 9.46
C LYS A 215 -43.37 -42.85 9.30
N LYS A 216 -42.34 -42.03 9.09
CA LYS A 216 -40.98 -42.29 9.59
C LYS A 216 -40.41 -40.99 10.17
N SER A 217 -39.99 -41.09 11.42
CA SER A 217 -39.39 -40.07 12.26
C SER A 217 -38.05 -39.61 11.71
N THR A 218 -37.96 -38.35 11.30
CA THR A 218 -36.69 -37.67 11.03
C THR A 218 -36.36 -36.75 12.21
N THR A 219 -35.24 -37.07 12.84
CA THR A 219 -34.50 -36.31 13.86
C THR A 219 -34.36 -34.84 13.43
N PRO A 220 -34.50 -33.85 14.32
CA PRO A 220 -34.31 -32.45 13.93
C PRO A 220 -32.83 -32.20 13.63
N GLU A 221 -32.50 -32.18 12.34
CA GLU A 221 -31.23 -31.65 11.85
C GLU A 221 -31.14 -30.19 12.31
N LYS A 222 -30.20 -29.93 13.21
CA LYS A 222 -29.84 -28.59 13.65
C LYS A 222 -29.32 -27.85 12.42
N LYS A 223 -30.18 -27.01 11.83
CA LYS A 223 -29.83 -26.12 10.72
C LYS A 223 -28.52 -25.41 11.07
N ILE A 224 -27.51 -25.64 10.23
CA ILE A 224 -26.28 -24.87 10.23
C ILE A 224 -26.69 -23.40 10.11
N PRO A 225 -26.14 -22.49 10.95
CA PRO A 225 -26.43 -21.07 10.82
C PRO A 225 -26.16 -20.63 9.37
N PRO A 226 -27.03 -19.81 8.75
CA PRO A 226 -26.76 -19.28 7.42
C PRO A 226 -25.40 -18.58 7.43
N GLU A 227 -24.58 -18.91 6.43
CA GLU A 227 -23.28 -18.30 6.17
C GLU A 227 -23.42 -16.78 6.21
N GLU A 228 -22.65 -16.16 7.10
CA GLU A 228 -22.64 -14.71 7.32
C GLU A 228 -22.37 -14.05 5.97
N PRO A 229 -23.25 -13.16 5.48
CA PRO A 229 -23.10 -12.61 4.14
C PRO A 229 -21.76 -11.90 4.04
N PRO A 230 -20.98 -12.13 2.97
CA PRO A 230 -19.65 -11.54 2.82
C PRO A 230 -19.78 -10.02 2.96
N GLU A 231 -19.04 -9.46 3.92
CA GLU A 231 -19.00 -8.01 4.10
C GLU A 231 -18.67 -7.35 2.75
N PRO A 232 -19.41 -6.32 2.33
CA PRO A 232 -19.17 -5.68 1.05
C PRO A 232 -17.76 -5.06 1.06
N ALA A 233 -16.84 -5.72 0.38
CA ALA A 233 -15.46 -5.25 0.26
C ALA A 233 -15.47 -3.91 -0.47
N ILE A 234 -14.99 -2.87 0.21
CA ILE A 234 -14.79 -1.55 -0.39
C ILE A 234 -13.76 -1.68 -1.51
N GLN A 235 -14.13 -1.29 -2.73
CA GLN A 235 -13.20 -1.27 -3.86
C GLN A 235 -11.97 -0.42 -3.51
N GLY A 236 -10.79 -0.93 -3.82
CA GLY A 236 -9.53 -0.24 -3.51
C GLY A 236 -8.95 -0.49 -2.11
N CYS A 237 -9.60 -1.30 -1.25
CA CYS A 237 -9.11 -1.59 0.11
C CYS A 237 -7.69 -2.19 0.14
N THR A 238 -7.28 -2.91 -0.92
CA THR A 238 -5.95 -3.49 -1.07
C THR A 238 -4.85 -2.42 -1.10
N ALA A 239 -5.15 -1.19 -1.52
CA ALA A 239 -4.22 -0.06 -1.48
C ALA A 239 -3.76 0.25 -0.05
N ILE A 240 -4.68 0.19 0.92
CA ILE A 240 -4.40 0.55 2.32
C ILE A 240 -3.36 -0.41 2.91
N GLY A 241 -3.59 -1.71 2.76
CA GLY A 241 -2.65 -2.73 3.23
C GLY A 241 -1.30 -2.66 2.48
N ALA A 242 -1.33 -2.45 1.16
CA ALA A 242 -0.12 -2.35 0.35
C ALA A 242 0.75 -1.16 0.78
N VAL A 243 0.15 0.01 0.98
CA VAL A 243 0.86 1.23 1.44
C VAL A 243 1.36 1.06 2.88
N SER A 244 0.53 0.58 3.81
CA SER A 244 0.94 0.36 5.21
C SER A 244 2.17 -0.57 5.29
N LEU A 245 2.15 -1.69 4.57
CA LEU A 245 3.27 -2.62 4.50
C LEU A 245 4.51 -2.00 3.83
N ALA A 246 4.33 -1.23 2.76
CA ALA A 246 5.43 -0.58 2.06
C ALA A 246 6.11 0.49 2.94
N VAL A 247 5.34 1.25 3.73
CA VAL A 247 5.86 2.22 4.71
C VAL A 247 6.63 1.49 5.82
N ALA A 248 6.09 0.40 6.35
CA ALA A 248 6.79 -0.40 7.38
C ALA A 248 8.14 -0.93 6.89
N LYS A 249 8.18 -1.44 5.64
CA LYS A 249 9.43 -1.87 4.99
C LYS A 249 10.40 -0.71 4.77
N THR A 250 9.89 0.47 4.43
CA THR A 250 10.69 1.68 4.23
C THR A 250 11.39 2.07 5.52
N ALA A 251 10.64 2.12 6.63
CA ALA A 251 11.15 2.43 7.95
C ALA A 251 12.25 1.45 8.39
N ALA A 252 12.00 0.14 8.27
CA ALA A 252 12.97 -0.89 8.60
C ALA A 252 14.27 -0.75 7.79
N LYS A 253 14.15 -0.49 6.49
CA LYS A 253 15.31 -0.32 5.59
C LYS A 253 16.11 0.94 5.91
N LEU A 254 15.46 2.05 6.27
CA LEU A 254 16.11 3.29 6.67
C LEU A 254 16.85 3.15 8.02
N LYS A 255 16.23 2.45 8.98
CA LYS A 255 16.84 2.10 10.26
C LYS A 255 17.90 0.99 10.16
N LYS A 256 18.08 0.38 8.98
CA LYS A 256 18.99 -0.75 8.71
C LYS A 256 18.73 -1.97 9.62
N ILE A 257 17.47 -2.23 9.92
CA ILE A 257 17.04 -3.39 10.72
C ILE A 257 16.16 -4.33 9.86
N PRO A 258 16.13 -5.63 10.15
CA PRO A 258 15.21 -6.55 9.50
C PRO A 258 13.74 -6.19 9.78
N LEU A 259 12.85 -6.43 8.80
CA LEU A 259 11.42 -6.12 8.92
C LEU A 259 10.75 -6.78 10.14
N TYR A 260 11.08 -8.04 10.44
CA TYR A 260 10.49 -8.75 11.59
C TYR A 260 10.83 -8.07 12.92
N PHE A 261 12.05 -7.52 13.04
CA PHE A 261 12.50 -6.83 14.23
C PHE A 261 11.76 -5.50 14.35
N TYR A 262 11.63 -4.76 13.25
CA TYR A 262 10.84 -3.53 13.20
C TYR A 262 9.39 -3.75 13.64
N ILE A 263 8.71 -4.76 13.09
CA ILE A 263 7.33 -5.10 13.47
C ILE A 263 7.23 -5.45 14.96
N ALA A 264 8.21 -6.18 15.49
CA ALA A 264 8.24 -6.51 16.91
C ALA A 264 8.44 -5.26 17.79
N SER A 265 9.31 -4.34 17.37
CA SER A 265 9.52 -3.04 18.03
C SER A 265 8.28 -2.14 18.06
N LEU A 266 7.35 -2.30 17.11
CA LEU A 266 6.07 -1.58 17.12
C LEU A 266 5.10 -2.10 18.20
N LYS A 267 5.22 -3.37 18.61
CA LYS A 267 4.36 -3.97 19.63
C LYS A 267 4.97 -3.98 21.03
N HIS A 268 6.29 -4.17 21.11
CA HIS A 268 7.04 -4.29 22.35
C HIS A 268 8.28 -3.38 22.29
N GLN A 269 8.56 -2.64 23.37
CA GLN A 269 9.68 -1.70 23.41
C GLN A 269 11.04 -2.38 23.21
N GLU A 270 11.22 -3.60 23.72
CA GLU A 270 12.43 -4.42 23.50
C GLU A 270 12.09 -5.90 23.24
N PRO A 271 12.07 -6.34 21.98
CA PRO A 271 11.84 -7.75 21.66
C PRO A 271 13.12 -8.57 21.92
N SER A 272 13.21 -9.19 23.09
CA SER A 272 14.37 -9.99 23.50
C SER A 272 14.33 -11.45 23.03
N ASN A 273 13.14 -12.02 22.86
CA ASN A 273 12.96 -13.42 22.48
C ASN A 273 12.08 -13.56 21.23
N PHE A 274 12.67 -14.06 20.14
CA PHE A 274 11.95 -14.40 18.91
C PHE A 274 11.71 -15.91 18.84
N SER A 275 10.46 -16.31 18.63
CA SER A 275 10.07 -17.70 18.36
C SER A 275 9.70 -17.87 16.89
N MET A 276 10.21 -18.91 16.25
CA MET A 276 9.73 -19.27 14.91
C MET A 276 8.36 -19.97 15.00
N PRO A 277 7.39 -19.63 14.14
CA PRO A 277 6.12 -20.33 14.09
C PRO A 277 6.29 -21.75 13.54
N TRP A 278 5.36 -22.63 13.91
CA TRP A 278 5.24 -23.96 13.34
C TRP A 278 4.59 -23.85 11.95
N PRO A 279 5.27 -24.22 10.86
CA PRO A 279 4.67 -24.15 9.54
C PRO A 279 3.61 -25.24 9.43
N MET A 280 2.40 -24.85 9.05
CA MET A 280 1.32 -25.74 8.68
C MET A 280 1.28 -25.78 7.16
N VAL A 281 1.32 -26.98 6.57
CA VAL A 281 1.49 -27.12 5.12
C VAL A 281 0.30 -27.86 4.52
N THR A 282 -0.40 -27.22 3.57
CA THR A 282 -1.63 -27.74 2.95
C THR A 282 -1.33 -28.74 1.84
N LEU A 283 -1.28 -30.04 2.17
CA LEU A 283 -1.00 -31.12 1.20
C LEU A 283 -2.00 -31.20 0.07
N MET A 284 -3.27 -30.92 0.34
CA MET A 284 -4.35 -31.08 -0.63
C MET A 284 -5.41 -30.02 -0.44
N ASP A 285 -5.63 -29.22 -1.48
CA ASP A 285 -6.80 -28.34 -1.57
C ASP A 285 -8.02 -29.19 -1.95
N CYS A 286 -9.07 -29.05 -1.16
CA CYS A 286 -10.34 -29.75 -1.33
C CYS A 286 -11.46 -28.72 -1.53
N GLY A 287 -12.61 -29.17 -2.01
CA GLY A 287 -13.77 -28.30 -2.10
C GLY A 287 -14.85 -28.89 -2.97
N LYS A 288 -15.85 -28.06 -3.30
CA LYS A 288 -17.05 -28.50 -4.03
C LYS A 288 -16.74 -29.21 -5.37
N SER A 289 -15.61 -28.89 -5.98
CA SER A 289 -15.11 -29.49 -7.23
C SER A 289 -14.32 -30.79 -7.04
N SER A 290 -13.96 -31.16 -5.81
CA SER A 290 -13.20 -32.37 -5.50
C SER A 290 -14.09 -33.62 -5.49
N PRO A 291 -13.58 -34.79 -5.90
CA PRO A 291 -14.38 -36.01 -6.01
C PRO A 291 -14.71 -36.63 -4.63
N GLY A 292 -15.88 -37.27 -4.54
CA GLY A 292 -16.28 -38.06 -3.38
C GLY A 292 -16.46 -37.23 -2.11
N LYS A 293 -16.05 -37.78 -0.96
CA LYS A 293 -16.19 -37.12 0.35
C LYS A 293 -15.23 -35.93 0.56
N LEU A 294 -14.26 -35.76 -0.33
CA LEU A 294 -13.35 -34.62 -0.29
C LEU A 294 -14.08 -33.30 -0.56
N ASN A 295 -15.27 -33.34 -1.17
CA ASN A 295 -16.09 -32.14 -1.34
C ASN A 295 -16.63 -31.54 -0.03
N LEU A 296 -16.55 -32.27 1.08
CA LEU A 296 -16.93 -31.81 2.41
C LEU A 296 -15.75 -31.18 3.18
N MET A 297 -14.54 -31.21 2.61
CA MET A 297 -13.33 -30.66 3.23
C MET A 297 -12.82 -29.49 2.38
N LYS A 298 -12.23 -28.47 3.01
CA LYS A 298 -11.59 -27.33 2.31
C LYS A 298 -10.11 -27.59 2.05
N GLU A 299 -9.42 -28.21 2.99
CA GLU A 299 -8.00 -28.49 2.88
C GLU A 299 -7.59 -29.63 3.81
N VAL A 300 -6.54 -30.36 3.41
CA VAL A 300 -5.84 -31.34 4.25
C VAL A 300 -4.46 -30.78 4.59
N ILE A 301 -4.22 -30.52 5.86
CA ILE A 301 -3.02 -29.84 6.35
C ILE A 301 -2.17 -30.81 7.17
N VAL A 302 -0.86 -30.80 6.96
CA VAL A 302 0.10 -31.47 7.83
C VAL A 302 0.68 -30.49 8.83
N VAL A 303 0.61 -30.88 10.10
CA VAL A 303 1.20 -30.16 11.22
C VAL A 303 2.41 -30.95 11.73
N PRO A 304 3.60 -30.33 11.79
CA PRO A 304 4.81 -30.98 12.28
C PRO A 304 4.73 -31.28 13.78
N LYS A 305 5.46 -32.30 14.22
CA LYS A 305 5.56 -32.64 15.65
C LYS A 305 6.24 -31.50 16.44
N PRO A 306 5.77 -31.20 17.66
CA PRO A 306 6.44 -30.26 18.56
C PRO A 306 7.90 -30.67 18.84
N GLY A 307 8.77 -29.69 19.04
CA GLY A 307 10.21 -29.89 19.32
C GLY A 307 11.14 -29.98 18.10
N LEU A 308 10.62 -30.06 16.88
CA LEU A 308 11.44 -30.03 15.66
C LEU A 308 11.93 -28.60 15.33
N LYS A 309 13.19 -28.45 14.92
CA LYS A 309 13.71 -27.16 14.42
C LYS A 309 13.11 -26.86 13.04
N LEU A 310 12.83 -25.60 12.73
CA LEU A 310 12.21 -25.20 11.45
C LEU A 310 12.91 -25.80 10.21
N LYS A 311 14.25 -25.82 10.18
CA LYS A 311 15.02 -26.44 9.08
C LYS A 311 14.70 -27.92 8.89
N GLN A 312 14.50 -28.64 10.00
CA GLN A 312 14.12 -30.05 10.00
C GLN A 312 12.63 -30.24 9.71
N VAL A 313 11.80 -29.22 9.93
CA VAL A 313 10.39 -29.25 9.58
C VAL A 313 10.19 -28.98 8.09
N MET A 314 11.03 -28.17 7.45
CA MET A 314 10.88 -27.87 6.02
C MET A 314 11.35 -29.00 5.10
N TYR A 315 12.37 -29.76 5.50
CA TYR A 315 12.93 -30.86 4.68
C TYR A 315 11.96 -32.03 4.42
N PRO A 316 11.25 -32.58 5.45
CA PRO A 316 10.38 -33.74 5.28
C PRO A 316 9.13 -33.47 4.43
N PRO A 317 8.38 -32.36 4.59
CA PRO A 317 7.27 -32.03 3.71
C PRO A 317 7.70 -31.91 2.25
N THR A 318 8.88 -31.37 1.94
CA THR A 318 9.36 -31.33 0.54
C THR A 318 9.51 -32.73 -0.07
N LEU A 319 9.87 -33.74 0.74
CA LEU A 319 9.94 -35.15 0.31
C LEU A 319 8.58 -35.85 0.30
N VAL A 320 7.62 -35.41 1.12
CA VAL A 320 6.23 -35.92 1.14
C VAL A 320 5.39 -35.32 0.01
N TYR A 321 5.75 -34.12 -0.46
CA TYR A 321 5.13 -33.46 -1.61
C TYR A 321 5.64 -33.94 -2.97
N GLN A 322 6.85 -34.49 -3.03
CA GLN A 322 7.40 -35.13 -4.24
C GLN A 322 6.73 -36.48 -4.48
#